data_AF-A0A1G0A7M2-F1
#
_entry.id   AF-A0A1G0A7M2-F1
#
_cell.length_a   1.000
_cell.length_b   1.000
_cell.length_c   1.000
_cell.angle_alpha   90.00
_cell.angle_beta   90.00
_cell.angle_gamma   90.00
#
_symmetry.space_group_name_H-M   'P 1'
#
loop_
_entity.id
_entity.type
_entity.pdbx_description
1 polymer ?
#
loop_
_entity_poly.entity_id
_entity_poly.type
_entity_poly.pdbx_seq_one_letter_code
_entity_poly.pdbx_strand_id
1 'polypeptide(L)'
;MAKTIRTGPEFEAAFPFKGRVLEAILCPDCEEEGYLRLRIARDPGKGWSYDPKDGSTFLEVYGLDPRGAYAKVRAGEWAEGRIVCFGHMKRVRARRVGIVGGVLQEGTRLHGEVHLEDAVHIDFGMFEARLAFEDEGHRAKVLKEAKFRDGTFVATDVGVDIELKRWGPKEQVLRR
;
A
#
# COMPACT_ATOMS: atom_id res chain seq x y z
N MET A 1 -19.86 -10.73 -4.09
CA MET A 1 -18.50 -10.17 -3.99
C MET A 1 -18.03 -9.75 -5.37
N ALA A 2 -17.34 -8.62 -5.52
CA ALA A 2 -16.77 -8.22 -6.80
C ALA A 2 -15.63 -9.17 -7.19
N LYS A 3 -15.48 -9.49 -8.48
CA LYS A 3 -14.39 -10.34 -8.97
C LYS A 3 -13.05 -9.62 -8.77
N THR A 4 -12.03 -10.36 -8.31
CA THR A 4 -10.66 -9.87 -8.19
C THR A 4 -10.15 -9.39 -9.56
N ILE A 5 -9.49 -8.24 -9.58
CA ILE A 5 -8.81 -7.69 -10.74
C ILE A 5 -7.48 -8.42 -10.89
N ARG A 6 -7.29 -9.09 -12.02
CA ARG A 6 -6.08 -9.85 -12.37
C ARG A 6 -5.55 -9.51 -13.76
N THR A 7 -6.03 -8.41 -14.34
CA THR A 7 -5.71 -7.99 -15.70
C THR A 7 -5.66 -6.48 -15.80
N GLY A 8 -4.92 -5.99 -16.79
CA GLY A 8 -4.63 -4.57 -16.98
C GLY A 8 -3.20 -4.22 -16.57
N PRO A 9 -2.83 -2.93 -16.65
CA PRO A 9 -1.50 -2.49 -16.27
C PRO A 9 -1.19 -2.88 -14.82
N GLU A 10 -0.02 -3.46 -14.62
CA GLU A 10 0.52 -3.76 -13.31
C GLU A 10 1.16 -2.52 -12.71
N PHE A 11 1.18 -2.45 -11.38
CA PHE A 11 1.95 -1.46 -10.65
C PHE A 11 2.60 -2.10 -9.44
N GLU A 12 3.68 -1.45 -9.00
CA GLU A 12 4.26 -1.61 -7.68
C GLU A 12 4.53 -0.20 -7.15
N ALA A 13 4.16 0.05 -5.90
CA ALA A 13 4.39 1.31 -5.22
C ALA A 13 4.86 1.03 -3.80
N ALA A 14 5.90 1.74 -3.37
CA ALA A 14 6.40 1.63 -2.01
C ALA A 14 6.31 2.99 -1.32
N PHE A 15 5.84 3.01 -0.09
CA PHE A 15 5.80 4.21 0.72
C PHE A 15 6.36 3.95 2.13
N PRO A 16 7.08 4.93 2.70
CA PRO A 16 7.69 4.75 4.02
C PRO A 16 6.62 4.77 5.11
N PHE A 17 6.89 4.07 6.22
CA PHE A 17 6.07 4.17 7.42
C PHE A 17 6.90 4.25 8.69
N LYS A 18 6.32 4.84 9.72
CA LYS A 18 6.61 4.55 11.13
C LYS A 18 5.29 4.23 11.84
N GLY A 19 5.26 3.17 12.62
CA GLY A 19 4.03 2.72 13.26
C GLY A 19 4.26 1.75 14.40
N ARG A 20 3.15 1.32 15.00
CA ARG A 20 3.13 0.35 16.08
C ARG A 20 2.79 -1.02 15.53
N VAL A 21 3.53 -2.04 15.94
CA VAL A 21 3.23 -3.43 15.66
C VAL A 21 2.08 -3.84 16.57
N LEU A 22 0.97 -4.26 15.99
CA LEU A 22 -0.18 -4.80 16.70
C LEU A 22 -0.06 -6.33 16.83
N GLU A 23 0.45 -6.98 15.79
CA GLU A 23 0.52 -8.43 15.70
C GLU A 23 1.67 -8.83 14.75
N ALA A 24 2.32 -9.95 15.07
CA ALA A 24 3.32 -10.60 14.24
C ALA A 24 3.09 -12.11 14.34
N ILE A 25 2.68 -12.74 13.25
CA ILE A 25 2.30 -14.15 13.25
C ILE A 25 2.94 -14.89 12.07
N LEU A 26 3.26 -16.17 12.28
CA LEU A 26 3.67 -17.06 11.20
C LEU A 26 2.47 -17.29 10.27
N CYS A 27 2.71 -17.35 8.97
CA CYS A 27 1.70 -17.72 8.00
C CYS A 27 1.22 -19.16 8.31
N PRO A 28 -0.07 -19.36 8.59
CA PRO A 28 -0.58 -20.68 8.97
C PRO A 28 -0.59 -21.68 7.80
N ASP A 29 -0.46 -21.20 6.57
CA ASP A 29 -0.55 -22.02 5.37
C ASP A 29 0.83 -22.52 4.90
N CYS A 30 1.84 -21.64 4.83
CA CYS A 30 3.18 -22.01 4.36
C CYS A 30 4.19 -22.29 5.48
N GLU A 31 3.96 -21.77 6.69
CA GLU A 31 4.87 -21.88 7.85
C GLU A 31 6.31 -21.37 7.62
N GLU A 32 6.60 -20.71 6.49
CA GLU A 32 7.93 -20.20 6.12
C GLU A 32 8.02 -18.66 6.19
N GLU A 33 6.91 -17.98 5.96
CA GLU A 33 6.79 -16.52 5.98
C GLU A 33 5.83 -16.09 7.08
N GLY A 34 5.74 -14.79 7.37
CA GLY A 34 4.84 -14.30 8.41
C GLY A 34 4.20 -12.97 8.10
N TYR A 35 3.07 -12.73 8.73
CA TYR A 35 2.30 -11.50 8.59
C TYR A 35 2.59 -10.54 9.73
N LEU A 36 2.59 -9.25 9.38
CA LEU A 36 2.64 -8.15 10.32
C LEU A 36 1.34 -7.36 10.24
N ARG A 37 0.73 -7.11 11.39
CA ARG A 37 -0.31 -6.09 11.55
C ARG A 37 0.30 -4.85 12.17
N LEU A 38 0.27 -3.75 11.45
CA LEU A 38 0.80 -2.47 11.86
C LEU A 38 -0.34 -1.48 12.04
N ARG A 39 -0.16 -0.52 12.95
CA ARG A 39 -0.94 0.71 12.99
C ARG A 39 -0.04 1.90 12.71
N ILE A 40 -0.33 2.60 11.63
CA ILE A 40 0.46 3.73 11.14
C ILE A 40 -0.40 4.99 11.06
N ALA A 41 0.23 6.15 10.96
CA ALA A 41 -0.48 7.39 10.65
C ALA A 41 -1.10 7.29 9.24
N ARG A 42 -2.33 7.79 9.09
CA ARG A 42 -3.05 7.77 7.80
C ARG A 42 -2.44 8.72 6.78
N ASP A 43 -1.84 9.81 7.25
CA ASP A 43 -1.16 10.81 6.42
C ASP A 43 0.28 11.01 6.93
N PRO A 44 1.25 10.25 6.41
CA PRO A 44 2.67 10.38 6.75
C PRO A 44 3.25 11.79 6.56
N GLY A 45 2.70 12.57 5.61
CA GLY A 45 3.17 13.92 5.30
C GLY A 45 2.90 14.92 6.43
N LYS A 46 1.89 14.65 7.26
CA LYS A 46 1.59 15.42 8.49
C LYS A 46 2.34 14.89 9.72
N GLY A 47 3.17 13.86 9.56
CA GLY A 47 3.96 13.23 10.60
C GLY A 47 3.50 11.82 10.97
N TRP A 48 4.21 11.20 11.92
CA TRP A 48 4.02 9.79 12.28
C TRP A 48 3.15 9.58 13.53
N SER A 49 2.63 10.65 14.10
CA SER A 49 1.77 10.59 15.28
C SER A 49 0.33 10.34 14.84
N TYR A 50 -0.37 9.51 15.60
CA TYR A 50 -1.80 9.23 15.43
C TYR A 50 -2.46 9.02 16.80
N ASP A 51 -3.77 9.23 16.88
CA ASP A 51 -4.57 8.91 18.06
C ASP A 51 -5.37 7.63 17.80
N PRO A 52 -5.13 6.54 18.55
CA PRO A 52 -5.89 5.29 18.37
C PRO A 52 -7.39 5.43 18.68
N LYS A 53 -7.83 6.51 19.33
CA LYS A 53 -9.25 6.81 19.57
C LYS A 53 -9.90 7.54 18.39
N ASP A 54 -9.11 8.15 17.52
CA ASP A 54 -9.60 8.84 16.33
C ASP A 54 -9.23 8.05 15.07
N GLY A 55 -10.21 7.31 14.54
CA GLY A 55 -10.06 6.48 13.34
C GLY A 55 -9.71 7.25 12.07
N SER A 56 -9.80 8.58 12.06
CA SER A 56 -9.35 9.40 10.94
C SER A 56 -7.83 9.59 10.91
N THR A 57 -7.14 9.36 12.03
CA THR A 57 -5.70 9.63 12.16
C THR A 57 -4.81 8.44 11.85
N PHE A 58 -5.37 7.23 11.82
CA PHE A 58 -4.60 6.00 11.61
C PHE A 58 -5.13 5.12 10.47
N LEU A 59 -4.27 4.20 10.04
CA LEU A 59 -4.60 3.08 9.18
C LEU A 59 -3.96 1.83 9.77
N GLU A 60 -4.69 0.72 9.76
CA GLU A 60 -4.11 -0.58 10.03
C GLU A 60 -3.65 -1.21 8.72
N VAL A 61 -2.44 -1.76 8.72
CA VAL A 61 -1.86 -2.43 7.55
C VAL A 61 -1.56 -3.85 7.96
N TYR A 62 -2.10 -4.81 7.20
CA TYR A 62 -1.85 -6.23 7.39
C TYR A 62 -1.19 -6.76 6.12
N GLY A 63 0.07 -7.13 6.22
CA GLY A 63 0.87 -7.51 5.06
C GLY A 63 1.88 -8.60 5.38
N LEU A 64 2.34 -9.26 4.33
CA LEU A 64 3.36 -10.30 4.42
C LEU A 64 4.73 -9.64 4.65
N ASP A 65 5.56 -10.24 5.50
CA ASP A 65 6.97 -9.87 5.63
C ASP A 65 7.84 -10.98 5.04
N PRO A 66 8.22 -10.87 3.75
CA PRO A 66 8.99 -11.91 3.07
C PRO A 66 10.45 -11.98 3.57
N ARG A 67 10.88 -11.06 4.44
CA ARG A 67 12.27 -10.99 4.94
C ARG A 67 12.45 -11.62 6.31
N GLY A 68 11.40 -12.17 6.90
CA GLY A 68 11.49 -12.92 8.16
C GLY A 68 11.70 -12.07 9.41
N ALA A 69 11.50 -10.75 9.35
CA ALA A 69 11.56 -9.89 10.52
C ALA A 69 10.39 -10.15 11.49
N TYR A 70 9.26 -10.68 11.01
CA TYR A 70 8.12 -11.11 11.82
C TYR A 70 8.51 -12.05 12.97
N ALA A 71 9.53 -12.90 12.78
CA ALA A 71 10.01 -13.83 13.81
C ALA A 71 10.74 -13.14 14.98
N LYS A 72 11.13 -11.86 14.81
CA LYS A 72 11.94 -11.10 15.78
C LYS A 72 11.18 -9.96 16.43
N VAL A 73 10.20 -9.39 15.72
CA VAL A 73 9.43 -8.24 16.20
C VAL A 73 8.30 -8.69 17.13
N ARG A 74 7.94 -7.84 18.10
CA ARG A 74 6.90 -8.13 19.08
C ARG A 74 5.74 -7.14 18.99
N ALA A 75 4.54 -7.65 19.28
CA ALA A 75 3.37 -6.79 19.48
C ALA A 75 3.66 -5.72 20.56
N GLY A 76 3.30 -4.48 20.26
CA GLY A 76 3.55 -3.32 21.12
C GLY A 76 4.81 -2.52 20.76
N GLU A 77 5.77 -3.11 20.04
CA GLU A 77 6.94 -2.39 19.54
C GLU A 77 6.56 -1.37 18.48
N TRP A 78 7.44 -0.40 18.27
CA TRP A 78 7.40 0.47 17.10
C TRP A 78 8.28 -0.09 16.00
N ALA A 79 7.93 0.20 14.76
CA ALA A 79 8.68 -0.20 13.58
C ALA A 79 8.74 0.94 12.56
N GLU A 80 9.84 0.99 11.82
CA GLU A 80 10.03 1.81 10.63
C GLU A 80 10.36 0.89 9.46
N GLY A 81 9.85 1.20 8.28
CA GLY A 81 10.08 0.42 7.09
C GLY A 81 9.41 1.02 5.87
N ARG A 82 9.11 0.16 4.90
CA ARG A 82 8.28 0.49 3.74
C ARG A 82 7.14 -0.52 3.61
N ILE A 83 5.98 -0.01 3.22
CA ILE A 83 4.86 -0.83 2.75
C ILE A 83 4.96 -0.85 1.23
N VAL A 84 4.90 -2.04 0.65
CA VAL A 84 4.88 -2.24 -0.80
C VAL A 84 3.50 -2.72 -1.18
N CYS A 85 2.83 -1.94 -2.03
CA CYS A 85 1.54 -2.29 -2.61
C CYS A 85 1.72 -2.58 -4.10
N PHE A 86 1.14 -3.67 -4.56
CA PHE A 86 1.23 -4.08 -5.95
C PHE A 86 -0.09 -4.68 -6.43
N GLY A 87 -0.24 -4.81 -7.73
CA GLY A 87 -1.40 -5.47 -8.32
C GLY A 87 -1.71 -4.99 -9.72
N HIS A 88 -2.91 -5.31 -10.19
CA HIS A 88 -3.39 -4.91 -11.51
C HIS A 88 -4.43 -3.81 -11.41
N MET A 89 -4.44 -2.91 -12.40
CA MET A 89 -5.39 -1.81 -12.45
C MET A 89 -6.39 -1.96 -13.57
N LYS A 90 -7.65 -1.67 -13.25
CA LYS A 90 -8.75 -1.65 -14.21
C LYS A 90 -9.51 -0.34 -14.13
N ARG A 91 -9.81 0.26 -15.27
CA ARG A 91 -10.66 1.45 -15.34
C ARG A 91 -12.04 1.18 -14.73
N VAL A 92 -12.53 2.14 -13.97
CA VAL A 92 -13.87 2.15 -13.36
C VAL A 92 -14.58 3.48 -13.60
N ARG A 93 -15.83 3.58 -13.14
CA ARG A 93 -16.63 4.82 -13.14
C ARG A 93 -16.68 5.49 -11.76
N ALA A 94 -15.83 5.08 -10.83
CA ALA A 94 -15.73 5.70 -9.51
C ALA A 94 -15.39 7.20 -9.64
N ARG A 95 -15.69 7.98 -8.60
CA ARG A 95 -15.37 9.41 -8.49
C ARG A 95 -14.71 9.74 -7.14
N ARG A 96 -14.02 8.76 -6.55
CA ARG A 96 -13.33 8.92 -5.28
C ARG A 96 -11.99 8.20 -5.34
N VAL A 97 -10.99 8.85 -4.78
CA VAL A 97 -9.68 8.28 -4.49
C VAL A 97 -9.69 7.72 -3.08
N GLY A 98 -8.91 6.67 -2.81
CA GLY A 98 -8.62 6.22 -1.45
C GLY A 98 -9.05 4.80 -1.11
N ILE A 99 -8.69 4.45 0.12
CA ILE A 99 -9.11 3.23 0.80
C ILE A 99 -10.51 3.43 1.39
N VAL A 100 -11.41 2.49 1.12
CA VAL A 100 -12.72 2.46 1.78
C VAL A 100 -12.57 1.66 3.07
N GLY A 101 -12.45 2.35 4.21
CA GLY A 101 -12.34 1.73 5.53
C GLY A 101 -11.09 2.14 6.31
N GLY A 102 -10.67 1.30 7.25
CA GLY A 102 -9.55 1.55 8.17
C GLY A 102 -8.41 0.55 8.07
N VAL A 103 -8.48 -0.40 7.14
CA VAL A 103 -7.53 -1.50 7.00
C VAL A 103 -7.06 -1.60 5.54
N LEU A 104 -5.75 -1.74 5.36
CA LEU A 104 -5.07 -2.06 4.11
C LEU A 104 -4.47 -3.45 4.26
N GLN A 105 -4.96 -4.39 3.48
CA GLN A 105 -4.52 -5.79 3.50
C GLN A 105 -4.65 -6.43 2.13
N GLU A 106 -4.10 -7.64 1.96
CA GLU A 106 -4.28 -8.45 0.77
C GLU A 106 -5.76 -8.47 0.30
N GLY A 107 -5.96 -8.18 -0.99
CA GLY A 107 -7.29 -8.12 -1.62
C GLY A 107 -8.10 -6.85 -1.32
N THR A 108 -7.54 -5.86 -0.62
CA THR A 108 -8.24 -4.59 -0.37
C THR A 108 -8.48 -3.85 -1.69
N ARG A 109 -9.74 -3.50 -1.96
CA ARG A 109 -10.12 -2.75 -3.16
C ARG A 109 -9.80 -1.26 -2.97
N LEU A 110 -8.85 -0.75 -3.74
CA LEU A 110 -8.52 0.67 -3.79
C LEU A 110 -9.05 1.33 -5.05
N HIS A 111 -9.36 2.62 -4.96
CA HIS A 111 -9.65 3.47 -6.11
C HIS A 111 -8.59 4.56 -6.20
N GLY A 112 -8.11 4.79 -7.42
CA GLY A 112 -7.15 5.85 -7.69
C GLY A 112 -7.52 6.66 -8.92
N GLU A 113 -6.88 7.81 -9.06
CA GLU A 113 -7.02 8.72 -10.20
C GLU A 113 -5.74 8.75 -11.01
N VAL A 114 -5.86 8.63 -12.32
CA VAL A 114 -4.73 8.63 -13.25
C VAL A 114 -4.36 10.08 -13.60
N HIS A 115 -3.10 10.42 -13.43
CA HIS A 115 -2.50 11.68 -13.87
C HIS A 115 -1.45 11.40 -14.96
N LEU A 116 -1.61 12.04 -16.11
CA LEU A 116 -0.73 11.89 -17.27
C LEU A 116 0.08 13.16 -17.48
N GLU A 117 1.30 13.18 -16.94
CA GLU A 117 2.29 14.25 -17.14
C GLU A 117 3.48 13.69 -17.94
N ASP A 118 4.71 14.01 -17.52
CA ASP A 118 5.96 13.42 -18.02
C ASP A 118 6.04 11.91 -17.72
N ALA A 119 5.30 11.44 -16.71
CA ALA A 119 5.07 10.03 -16.44
C ALA A 119 3.58 9.74 -16.18
N VAL A 120 3.26 8.46 -15.99
CA VAL A 120 1.90 8.03 -15.65
C VAL A 120 1.86 7.76 -14.15
N HIS A 121 1.14 8.62 -13.44
CA HIS A 121 0.95 8.54 -12.01
C HIS A 121 -0.47 8.07 -11.70
N ILE A 122 -0.63 7.32 -10.62
CA ILE A 122 -1.93 6.92 -10.10
C ILE A 122 -1.96 7.27 -8.63
N ASP A 123 -2.75 8.29 -8.29
CA ASP A 123 -2.96 8.70 -6.92
C ASP A 123 -4.03 7.80 -6.27
N PHE A 124 -3.63 6.98 -5.30
CA PHE A 124 -4.54 6.19 -4.47
C PHE A 124 -4.88 6.89 -3.14
N GLY A 125 -4.48 8.15 -2.98
CA GLY A 125 -4.74 9.05 -1.85
C GLY A 125 -3.79 8.83 -0.68
N MET A 126 -3.39 7.58 -0.43
CA MET A 126 -2.40 7.25 0.60
C MET A 126 -0.98 7.19 0.04
N PHE A 127 -0.88 6.70 -1.20
CA PHE A 127 0.37 6.56 -1.92
C PHE A 127 0.10 6.80 -3.39
N GLU A 128 1.18 7.11 -4.12
CA GLU A 128 1.16 7.26 -5.56
C GLU A 128 1.90 6.08 -6.19
N ALA A 129 1.30 5.49 -7.22
CA ALA A 129 1.98 4.51 -8.06
C ALA A 129 2.47 5.20 -9.34
N ARG A 130 3.71 4.92 -9.74
CA ARG A 130 4.26 5.38 -11.01
C ARG A 130 4.42 4.18 -11.94
N LEU A 131 3.83 4.26 -13.13
CA LEU A 131 4.03 3.24 -14.14
C LEU A 131 5.31 3.49 -14.92
N ALA A 132 6.11 2.43 -15.04
CA ALA A 132 7.27 2.39 -15.92
C ALA A 132 6.88 1.76 -17.26
N PHE A 133 7.42 2.32 -18.34
CA PHE A 133 7.24 1.81 -19.70
C PHE A 133 8.62 1.73 -20.36
N GLU A 134 8.77 0.79 -21.29
CA GLU A 134 10.03 0.62 -22.03
C GLU A 134 10.33 1.83 -22.92
N ASP A 135 9.30 2.34 -23.61
CA ASP A 135 9.37 3.52 -24.46
C ASP A 135 7.98 4.20 -24.62
N GLU A 136 7.93 5.32 -25.33
CA GLU A 136 6.69 6.09 -25.54
C GLU A 136 5.65 5.34 -26.40
N GLY A 137 6.09 4.48 -27.32
CA GLY A 137 5.20 3.65 -28.14
C GLY A 137 4.50 2.59 -27.28
N HIS A 138 5.26 1.93 -26.40
CA HIS A 138 4.74 1.00 -25.40
C HIS A 138 3.77 1.71 -24.45
N ARG A 139 4.16 2.88 -23.92
CA ARG A 139 3.28 3.73 -23.09
C ARG A 139 1.94 4.02 -23.77
N ALA A 140 1.97 4.55 -25.00
CA ALA A 140 0.76 4.90 -25.74
C ALA A 140 -0.14 3.68 -26.00
N LYS A 141 0.44 2.52 -26.31
CA LYS A 141 -0.28 1.26 -26.51
C LYS A 141 -1.00 0.81 -25.23
N VAL A 142 -0.29 0.74 -24.10
CA VAL A 142 -0.86 0.29 -22.82
C VAL A 142 -1.98 1.22 -22.36
N LEU A 143 -1.78 2.54 -22.42
CA LEU A 143 -2.80 3.52 -22.04
C LEU A 143 -4.05 3.40 -22.92
N LYS A 144 -3.88 3.20 -24.24
CA LYS A 144 -4.98 3.02 -25.18
C LYS A 144 -5.78 1.74 -24.88
N GLU A 145 -5.11 0.62 -24.66
CA GLU A 145 -5.74 -0.67 -24.36
C GLU A 145 -6.46 -0.65 -23.01
N ALA A 146 -5.83 -0.09 -21.99
CA ALA A 146 -6.41 0.09 -20.65
C ALA A 146 -7.51 1.17 -20.61
N LYS A 147 -7.62 1.98 -21.67
CA LYS A 147 -8.49 3.16 -21.78
C LYS A 147 -8.23 4.19 -20.68
N PHE A 148 -6.96 4.33 -20.30
CA PHE A 148 -6.49 5.32 -19.32
C PHE A 148 -6.27 6.65 -20.04
N ARG A 149 -6.76 7.70 -19.41
CA ARG A 149 -6.61 9.11 -19.79
C ARG A 149 -6.40 9.90 -18.51
N ASP A 150 -5.93 11.11 -18.62
CA ASP A 150 -5.87 12.02 -17.48
C ASP A 150 -7.27 12.16 -16.82
N GLY A 151 -7.31 12.13 -15.49
CA GLY A 151 -8.54 12.10 -14.68
C GLY A 151 -9.33 10.78 -14.75
N THR A 152 -8.76 9.70 -15.31
CA THR A 152 -9.43 8.39 -15.32
C THR A 152 -9.35 7.76 -13.95
N PHE A 153 -10.49 7.30 -13.44
CA PHE A 153 -10.51 6.49 -12.23
C PHE A 153 -10.23 5.01 -12.52
N VAL A 154 -9.36 4.43 -11.71
CA VAL A 154 -9.00 3.01 -11.73
C VAL A 154 -9.33 2.36 -10.40
N ALA A 155 -9.48 1.06 -10.42
CA ALA A 155 -9.56 0.24 -9.23
C ALA A 155 -8.50 -0.86 -9.29
N THR A 156 -8.06 -1.31 -8.13
CA THR A 156 -7.15 -2.44 -7.96
C THR A 156 -7.53 -3.23 -6.71
N ASP A 157 -7.31 -4.54 -6.73
CA ASP A 157 -7.24 -5.34 -5.50
C ASP A 157 -5.76 -5.51 -5.19
N VAL A 158 -5.29 -4.94 -4.07
CA VAL A 158 -3.85 -4.85 -3.79
C VAL A 158 -3.31 -6.08 -3.10
N GLY A 159 -2.09 -6.46 -3.48
CA GLY A 159 -1.19 -7.18 -2.60
C GLY A 159 -0.46 -6.23 -1.66
N VAL A 160 -0.08 -6.71 -0.47
CA VAL A 160 0.57 -5.89 0.57
C VAL A 160 1.73 -6.63 1.21
N ASP A 161 2.94 -6.14 0.94
CA ASP A 161 4.14 -6.54 1.66
C ASP A 161 4.60 -5.45 2.63
N ILE A 162 5.23 -5.87 3.71
CA ILE A 162 5.81 -5.02 4.74
C ILE A 162 7.28 -5.37 4.86
N GLU A 163 8.14 -4.41 4.56
CA GLU A 163 9.57 -4.56 4.77
C GLU A 163 10.04 -3.69 5.92
N LEU A 164 10.42 -4.34 7.03
CA LEU A 164 10.96 -3.65 8.20
C LEU A 164 12.42 -3.24 7.98
N LYS A 165 12.73 -2.00 8.37
CA LYS A 165 14.10 -1.45 8.40
C LYS A 165 14.67 -1.45 9.82
N ARG A 166 13.85 -1.08 10.81
CA ARG A 166 14.20 -1.14 12.25
C ARG A 166 12.95 -1.25 13.11
N TRP A 167 13.08 -1.81 14.30
CA TRP A 167 12.01 -1.92 15.29
C TRP A 167 12.55 -1.83 16.73
N GLY A 168 11.65 -1.56 17.68
CA GLY A 168 11.99 -1.46 19.11
C GLY A 168 11.13 -0.43 19.86
N PRO A 169 11.64 0.15 20.95
CA PRO A 169 10.96 1.21 21.69
C PRO A 169 10.60 2.43 20.83
N LYS A 170 9.48 3.07 21.15
CA LYS A 170 8.94 4.24 20.42
C LYS A 170 9.99 5.32 20.20
N GLU A 171 10.73 5.64 21.25
CA GLU A 171 11.70 6.73 21.27
C GLU A 171 12.88 6.43 20.33
N GLN A 172 13.24 5.16 20.15
CA GLN A 172 14.34 4.76 19.25
C GLN A 172 13.92 4.84 17.78
N VAL A 173 12.67 4.47 17.48
CA VAL A 173 12.16 4.41 16.10
C VAL A 173 11.70 5.79 15.60
N LEU A 174 11.08 6.59 16.45
CA LEU A 174 10.55 7.90 16.05
C LEU A 174 11.62 8.99 15.95
N ARG A 175 12.80 8.80 16.57
CA ARG A 175 13.94 9.71 16.38
C ARG A 175 14.34 9.77 14.90
N ARG A 176 14.68 10.99 14.46
CA ARG A 176 15.16 11.28 13.11
C ARG A 176 16.51 10.60 12.89
#